data_AF-A0AAD5LTS8-F1
#
_entry.id   AF-A0AAD5LTS8-F1
#
_cell.length_a   1.000
_cell.length_b   1.000
_cell.length_c   1.000
_cell.angle_alpha   90.00
_cell.angle_beta   90.00
_cell.angle_gamma   90.00
#
_symmetry.space_group_name_H-M   'P 1'
#
loop_
_entity.id
_entity.type
_entity.pdbx_description
1 polymer ?
#
loop_
_entity_poly.entity_id
_entity_poly.type
_entity_poly.pdbx_seq_one_letter_code
_entity_poly.pdbx_strand_id
1 'polypeptide(L)'
;MNATATVSSVPSLLPHSRKRKIIVDPIADKKRHRKWTELEYEEMLEEATLLREELELLVAVARDLCRDLMCEPTRVQVFQRTLAQIEELMASTEDLTEQQVREMCQQMIAMMQYLCQCHYDHFALIDMQDQLRECRDRFMRFICQYATMIGLYR
;
A
#
# COMPACT_ATOMS: atom_id res chain seq x y z
N MET A 1 67.55 -5.07 33.79
CA MET A 1 66.30 -4.37 34.13
C MET A 1 65.67 -3.91 32.84
N ASN A 2 64.48 -4.44 32.56
CA ASN A 2 63.74 -4.38 31.30
C ASN A 2 63.06 -3.02 31.10
N ALA A 3 63.07 -2.51 29.87
CA ALA A 3 62.00 -1.66 29.34
C ALA A 3 62.06 -1.62 27.81
N THR A 4 61.46 -2.61 27.15
CA THR A 4 61.07 -2.54 25.74
C THR A 4 59.61 -2.96 25.65
N ALA A 5 58.74 -2.01 25.36
CA ALA A 5 57.42 -2.26 24.79
C ALA A 5 56.87 -0.95 24.22
N THR A 6 56.94 -0.82 22.90
CA THR A 6 56.01 0.04 22.15
C THR A 6 55.70 -0.70 20.86
N VAL A 7 54.64 -1.50 20.90
CA VAL A 7 54.01 -2.06 19.70
C VAL A 7 52.59 -1.51 19.68
N SER A 8 52.38 -0.63 18.72
CA SER A 8 51.10 -0.05 18.36
C SER A 8 50.19 -1.13 17.78
N SER A 9 49.21 -1.60 18.56
CA SER A 9 48.16 -2.50 18.07
C SER A 9 46.95 -1.68 17.64
N VAL A 10 46.81 -1.49 16.32
CA VAL A 10 45.62 -0.93 15.67
C VAL A 10 44.45 -1.91 15.86
N PRO A 11 43.26 -1.48 16.34
CA PRO A 11 42.09 -2.34 16.31
C PRO A 11 41.63 -2.52 14.87
N SER A 12 41.68 -3.76 14.39
CA SER A 12 41.11 -4.17 13.11
C SER A 12 39.58 -4.06 13.19
N LEU A 13 39.02 -2.96 12.68
CA LEU A 13 37.58 -2.79 12.48
C LEU A 13 37.12 -3.66 11.31
N LEU A 14 36.92 -4.94 11.57
CA LEU A 14 36.12 -5.78 10.69
C LEU A 14 34.68 -5.26 10.73
N PRO A 15 34.02 -5.00 9.58
CA PRO A 15 32.60 -4.74 9.58
C PRO A 15 31.91 -6.05 9.97
N HIS A 16 31.46 -6.14 11.22
CA HIS A 16 30.46 -7.12 11.60
C HIS A 16 29.23 -6.87 10.73
N SER A 17 29.11 -7.64 9.65
CA SER A 17 27.87 -7.72 8.89
C SER A 17 26.81 -8.24 9.86
N ARG A 18 26.04 -7.31 10.42
CA ARG A 18 24.78 -7.64 11.08
C ARG A 18 23.87 -8.21 10.00
N LYS A 19 23.98 -9.52 9.76
CA LYS A 19 22.97 -10.29 9.05
C LYS A 19 21.68 -10.05 9.82
N ARG A 20 20.82 -9.14 9.34
CA ARG A 20 19.47 -9.00 9.86
C ARG A 20 18.85 -10.38 9.73
N LYS A 21 18.52 -11.00 10.86
CA LYS A 21 17.65 -12.18 10.84
C LYS A 21 16.33 -11.65 10.29
N ILE A 22 16.05 -11.97 9.03
CA ILE A 22 14.69 -11.89 8.51
C ILE A 22 13.94 -12.91 9.34
N ILE A 23 13.22 -12.44 10.36
CA ILE A 23 12.24 -13.26 11.06
C ILE A 23 11.12 -13.41 10.05
N VAL A 24 11.18 -14.49 9.27
CA VAL A 24 10.03 -14.95 8.49
C VAL A 24 8.97 -15.25 9.53
N ASP A 25 7.91 -14.44 9.56
CA ASP A 25 6.81 -14.65 10.47
C ASP A 25 6.22 -16.05 10.19
N PRO A 26 6.33 -17.01 11.12
CA PRO A 26 5.79 -18.35 10.92
C PRO A 26 4.27 -18.34 10.72
N ILE A 27 3.59 -17.26 11.11
CA ILE A 27 2.16 -17.05 10.91
C ILE A 27 1.89 -16.71 9.44
N ALA A 28 2.75 -15.93 8.79
CA ALA A 28 2.62 -15.58 7.38
C ALA A 28 2.74 -16.83 6.47
N ASP A 29 3.66 -17.75 6.79
CA ASP A 29 3.80 -19.01 6.05
C ASP A 29 2.64 -19.98 6.27
N LYS A 30 2.05 -20.03 7.48
CA LYS A 30 0.88 -20.88 7.74
C LYS A 30 -0.40 -20.40 7.04
N LYS A 31 -0.50 -19.09 6.73
CA LYS A 31 -1.62 -18.53 5.96
C LYS A 31 -1.50 -18.77 4.45
N ARG A 32 -0.33 -19.15 3.92
CA ARG A 32 -0.12 -19.36 2.47
C ARG A 32 -0.93 -20.51 1.87
N HIS A 33 -1.40 -21.47 2.68
CA HIS A 33 -2.10 -22.67 2.19
C HIS A 33 -3.45 -22.93 2.87
N ARG A 34 -3.94 -21.99 3.68
CA ARG A 34 -5.25 -22.11 4.34
C ARG A 34 -6.33 -21.50 3.44
N LYS A 35 -7.40 -22.24 3.17
CA LYS A 35 -8.65 -21.65 2.66
C LYS A 35 -9.17 -20.66 3.70
N TRP A 36 -9.37 -19.43 3.27
CA TRP A 36 -9.88 -18.34 4.11
C TRP A 36 -11.25 -18.70 4.66
N THR A 37 -11.54 -18.26 5.87
CA THR A 37 -12.91 -18.33 6.38
C THR A 37 -13.77 -17.26 5.71
N GLU A 38 -15.09 -17.47 5.70
CA GLU A 38 -16.07 -16.49 5.22
C GLU A 38 -15.91 -15.15 5.96
N LEU A 39 -15.75 -15.19 7.28
CA LEU A 39 -15.48 -14.00 8.10
C LEU A 39 -14.21 -13.25 7.68
N GLU A 40 -13.09 -13.94 7.46
CA GLU A 40 -11.84 -13.28 7.04
C GLU A 40 -11.98 -12.62 5.65
N TYR A 41 -12.87 -13.14 4.80
CA TYR A 41 -13.19 -12.57 3.50
C TYR A 41 -14.10 -11.34 3.63
N GLU A 42 -15.13 -11.40 4.47
CA GLU A 42 -16.02 -10.27 4.77
C GLU A 42 -15.24 -9.10 5.38
N GLU A 43 -14.39 -9.35 6.39
CA GLU A 43 -13.53 -8.33 7.01
C GLU A 43 -12.63 -7.64 5.99
N MET A 44 -12.07 -8.41 5.05
CA MET A 44 -11.23 -7.88 3.98
C MET A 44 -12.03 -6.98 3.03
N LEU A 45 -13.25 -7.40 2.63
CA LEU A 45 -14.12 -6.60 1.77
C LEU A 45 -14.56 -5.31 2.47
N GLU A 46 -14.83 -5.35 3.77
CA GLU A 46 -15.13 -4.16 4.55
C GLU A 46 -13.94 -3.19 4.56
N GLU A 47 -12.73 -3.67 4.86
CA GLU A 47 -11.52 -2.85 4.78
C GLU A 47 -11.28 -2.27 3.37
N ALA A 48 -11.49 -3.07 2.33
CA ALA A 48 -11.38 -2.62 0.94
C ALA A 48 -12.42 -1.53 0.62
N THR A 49 -13.63 -1.64 1.17
CA THR A 49 -14.72 -0.64 0.99
C THR A 49 -14.28 0.70 1.55
N LEU A 50 -13.76 0.72 2.78
CA LEU A 50 -13.29 1.94 3.44
C LEU A 50 -12.12 2.57 2.67
N LEU A 51 -11.18 1.76 2.19
CA LEU A 51 -10.06 2.25 1.38
C LEU A 51 -10.52 2.84 0.03
N ARG A 52 -11.56 2.27 -0.57
CA ARG A 52 -12.16 2.77 -1.81
C ARG A 52 -12.81 4.12 -1.62
N GLU A 53 -13.56 4.32 -0.53
CA GLU A 53 -14.21 5.60 -0.19
C GLU A 53 -13.19 6.72 0.01
N GLU A 54 -12.11 6.42 0.74
CA GLU A 54 -11.06 7.42 0.95
C GLU A 54 -10.31 7.76 -0.32
N LEU A 55 -10.03 6.75 -1.13
CA LEU A 55 -9.38 6.94 -2.42
C LEU A 55 -10.27 7.78 -3.34
N GLU A 56 -11.60 7.61 -3.30
CA GLU A 56 -12.55 8.43 -4.04
C GLU A 56 -12.47 9.90 -3.63
N LEU A 57 -12.43 10.19 -2.33
CA LEU A 57 -12.25 11.56 -1.83
C LEU A 57 -10.92 12.16 -2.32
N LEU A 58 -9.82 11.41 -2.21
CA LEU A 58 -8.51 11.86 -2.69
C LEU A 58 -8.50 12.09 -4.20
N VAL A 59 -9.09 11.19 -5.00
CA VAL A 59 -9.19 11.35 -6.45
C VAL A 59 -10.03 12.58 -6.82
N ALA A 60 -11.12 12.85 -6.09
CA ALA A 60 -11.92 14.05 -6.30
C ALA A 60 -11.12 15.33 -6.03
N VAL A 61 -10.37 15.38 -4.93
CA VAL A 61 -9.46 16.49 -4.62
C VAL A 61 -8.38 16.64 -5.69
N ALA A 62 -7.75 15.55 -6.12
CA ALA A 62 -6.73 15.57 -7.16
C ALA A 62 -7.26 16.09 -8.51
N ARG A 63 -8.51 15.77 -8.86
CA ARG A 63 -9.19 16.32 -10.04
C ARG A 63 -9.39 17.82 -9.92
N ASP A 64 -9.90 18.28 -8.79
CA ASP A 64 -10.17 19.70 -8.56
C ASP A 64 -8.85 20.50 -8.57
N LEU A 65 -7.79 19.96 -7.96
CA LEU A 65 -6.43 20.51 -8.06
C LEU A 65 -5.92 20.57 -9.50
N CYS A 66 -6.15 19.53 -10.33
CA CYS A 66 -5.73 19.63 -11.73
C CYS A 66 -6.47 20.70 -12.53
N ARG A 67 -7.75 20.93 -12.23
CA ARG A 67 -8.49 22.04 -12.82
C ARG A 67 -7.88 23.38 -12.39
N ASP A 68 -7.60 23.54 -11.10
CA ASP A 68 -7.15 24.81 -10.53
C ASP A 68 -5.70 25.14 -10.91
N LEU A 69 -4.85 24.11 -11.06
CA LEU A 69 -3.44 24.22 -11.48
C LEU A 69 -3.25 24.10 -13.00
N MET A 70 -4.33 23.89 -13.76
CA MET A 70 -4.30 23.62 -15.20
C MET A 70 -3.41 22.43 -15.60
N CYS A 71 -3.37 21.36 -14.79
CA CYS A 71 -2.75 20.08 -15.19
C CYS A 71 -3.74 19.12 -15.86
N GLU A 72 -3.21 18.15 -16.61
CA GLU A 72 -3.97 17.14 -17.35
C GLU A 72 -4.78 16.23 -16.42
N PRO A 73 -6.13 16.31 -16.40
CA PRO A 73 -6.95 15.57 -15.46
C PRO A 73 -7.39 14.18 -15.98
N THR A 74 -7.05 13.80 -17.21
CA THR A 74 -7.58 12.56 -17.84
C THR A 74 -7.42 11.32 -16.96
N ARG A 75 -6.26 11.14 -16.32
CA ARG A 75 -6.01 9.94 -15.51
C ARG A 75 -6.88 9.89 -14.26
N VAL A 76 -7.02 11.00 -13.55
CA VAL A 76 -7.88 11.08 -12.35
C VAL A 76 -9.36 10.97 -12.70
N GLN A 77 -9.79 11.45 -13.87
CA GLN A 77 -11.16 11.23 -14.37
C GLN A 77 -11.46 9.76 -14.70
N VAL A 78 -10.47 9.03 -15.24
CA VAL A 78 -10.59 7.57 -15.42
C VAL A 78 -10.74 6.91 -14.06
N PHE A 79 -9.94 7.30 -13.06
CA PHE A 79 -10.03 6.74 -11.72
C PHE A 79 -11.40 6.95 -11.07
N GLN A 80 -12.02 8.12 -11.21
CA GLN A 80 -13.39 8.35 -10.70
C GLN A 80 -14.39 7.35 -11.28
N ARG A 81 -14.33 7.10 -12.60
CA ARG A 81 -15.22 6.11 -13.24
C ARG A 81 -14.94 4.69 -12.75
N THR A 82 -13.66 4.34 -12.60
CA THR A 82 -13.27 3.02 -12.09
C THR A 82 -13.71 2.83 -10.64
N LEU A 83 -13.60 3.84 -9.78
CA LEU A 83 -14.05 3.75 -8.39
C LEU A 83 -15.58 3.59 -8.29
N ALA A 84 -16.34 4.27 -9.14
CA ALA A 84 -17.80 4.06 -9.23
C ALA A 84 -18.16 2.64 -9.70
N GLN A 85 -17.42 2.08 -10.65
CA GLN A 85 -17.60 0.69 -11.09
C GLN A 85 -17.25 -0.31 -9.98
N ILE A 86 -16.21 -0.02 -9.19
CA ILE A 86 -15.85 -0.82 -8.02
C ILE A 86 -16.96 -0.74 -6.97
N GLU A 87 -17.48 0.45 -6.68
CA GLU A 87 -18.59 0.63 -5.73
C GLU A 87 -19.83 -0.18 -6.15
N GLU A 88 -20.23 -0.09 -7.42
CA GLU A 88 -21.35 -0.88 -7.97
C GLU A 88 -21.10 -2.38 -7.82
N LEU A 89 -19.87 -2.83 -8.12
CA LEU A 89 -19.47 -4.22 -7.96
C LEU A 89 -19.56 -4.69 -6.50
N MET A 90 -19.08 -3.88 -5.55
CA MET A 90 -19.12 -4.19 -4.11
C MET A 90 -20.53 -4.13 -3.52
N ALA A 91 -21.42 -3.32 -4.11
CA ALA A 91 -22.82 -3.22 -3.72
C ALA A 91 -23.72 -4.29 -4.36
N SER A 92 -23.16 -5.14 -5.24
CA SER A 92 -23.89 -6.23 -5.89
C SER A 92 -24.44 -7.23 -4.88
N THR A 93 -25.60 -7.79 -5.18
CA THR A 93 -26.18 -8.92 -4.42
C THR A 93 -25.55 -10.27 -4.79
N GLU A 94 -24.71 -10.31 -5.82
CA GLU A 94 -23.98 -11.50 -6.26
C GLU A 94 -22.64 -11.63 -5.53
N ASP A 95 -22.24 -12.87 -5.24
CA ASP A 95 -20.94 -13.14 -4.64
C ASP A 95 -19.80 -12.70 -5.57
N LEU A 96 -18.85 -11.94 -5.01
CA LEU A 96 -17.64 -11.54 -5.71
C LEU A 96 -16.72 -12.74 -5.91
N THR A 97 -16.27 -12.94 -7.14
CA THR A 97 -15.20 -13.90 -7.43
C THR A 97 -13.86 -13.39 -6.92
N GLU A 98 -12.94 -14.29 -6.54
CA GLU A 98 -11.59 -13.90 -6.14
C GLU A 98 -10.86 -13.07 -7.21
N GLN A 99 -11.15 -13.33 -8.50
CA GLN A 99 -10.52 -12.59 -9.59
C GLN A 99 -11.00 -11.14 -9.63
N GLN A 100 -12.30 -10.89 -9.45
CA GLN A 100 -12.85 -9.55 -9.34
C GLN A 100 -12.25 -8.78 -8.16
N VAL A 101 -12.13 -9.43 -7.01
CA VAL A 101 -11.50 -8.81 -5.84
C VAL A 101 -10.02 -8.47 -6.08
N ARG A 102 -9.27 -9.38 -6.71
CA ARG A 102 -7.87 -9.12 -7.09
C ARG A 102 -7.76 -7.91 -8.01
N GLU A 103 -8.58 -7.85 -9.04
CA GLU A 103 -8.57 -6.75 -10.01
C GLU A 103 -8.93 -5.41 -9.36
N MET A 104 -9.98 -5.38 -8.54
CA MET A 104 -10.38 -4.21 -7.76
C MET A 104 -9.21 -3.70 -6.88
N CYS A 105 -8.64 -4.58 -6.07
CA CYS A 105 -7.52 -4.23 -5.20
C CYS A 105 -6.32 -3.71 -6.00
N GLN A 106 -5.97 -4.36 -7.12
CA GLN A 106 -4.86 -3.92 -7.97
C GLN A 106 -5.12 -2.55 -8.60
N GLN A 107 -6.35 -2.27 -9.03
CA GLN A 107 -6.74 -0.96 -9.54
C GLN A 107 -6.60 0.11 -8.46
N MET A 108 -7.12 -0.12 -7.26
CA MET A 108 -7.02 0.82 -6.14
C MET A 108 -5.55 1.09 -5.74
N ILE A 109 -4.71 0.05 -5.72
CA ILE A 109 -3.27 0.18 -5.46
C ILE A 109 -2.59 1.06 -6.51
N ALA A 110 -2.89 0.85 -7.80
CA ALA A 110 -2.32 1.64 -8.88
C ALA A 110 -2.74 3.12 -8.79
N MET A 111 -3.98 3.39 -8.38
CA MET A 111 -4.46 4.76 -8.14
C MET A 111 -3.70 5.42 -6.99
N MET A 112 -3.57 4.74 -5.85
CA MET A 112 -2.83 5.26 -4.68
C MET A 112 -1.36 5.56 -5.04
N GLN A 113 -0.71 4.66 -5.79
CA GLN A 113 0.65 4.87 -6.30
C GLN A 113 0.73 6.11 -7.20
N TYR A 114 -0.22 6.27 -8.12
CA TYR A 114 -0.25 7.43 -9.01
C TYR A 114 -0.44 8.74 -8.23
N LEU A 115 -1.37 8.79 -7.27
CA LEU A 115 -1.59 9.98 -6.46
C LEU A 115 -0.33 10.37 -5.68
N CYS A 116 0.33 9.39 -5.06
CA CYS A 116 1.60 9.61 -4.36
C CYS A 116 2.73 10.08 -5.28
N GLN A 117 2.77 9.64 -6.54
CA GLN A 117 3.84 9.98 -7.47
C GLN A 117 3.62 11.31 -8.18
N CYS A 118 2.37 11.60 -8.57
CA CYS A 118 2.05 12.70 -9.47
C CYS A 118 1.32 13.85 -8.79
N HIS A 119 0.70 13.64 -7.62
CA HIS A 119 -0.12 14.65 -6.97
C HIS A 119 0.33 14.98 -5.55
N TYR A 120 1.34 14.32 -4.97
CA TYR A 120 1.78 14.59 -3.60
C TYR A 120 2.04 16.08 -3.34
N ASP A 121 2.77 16.74 -4.24
CA ASP A 121 3.05 18.17 -4.13
C ASP A 121 1.79 19.03 -4.32
N HIS A 122 0.82 18.59 -5.12
CA HIS A 122 -0.46 19.28 -5.25
C HIS A 122 -1.28 19.21 -3.95
N PHE A 123 -1.30 18.06 -3.28
CA PHE A 123 -1.94 17.92 -1.97
C PHE A 123 -1.24 18.78 -0.90
N ALA A 124 0.08 18.95 -1.00
CA ALA A 124 0.84 19.81 -0.09
C ALA A 124 0.49 21.30 -0.22
N LEU A 125 0.00 21.76 -1.37
CA LEU A 125 -0.44 23.15 -1.55
C LEU A 125 -1.70 23.49 -0.74
N ILE A 126 -2.44 22.48 -0.30
CA ILE A 126 -3.71 22.62 0.44
C ILE A 126 -3.65 21.92 1.81
N ASP A 127 -2.45 21.65 2.34
CA ASP A 127 -2.22 21.00 3.62
C ASP A 127 -2.89 19.60 3.76
N MET A 128 -2.97 18.85 2.66
CA MET A 128 -3.58 17.51 2.61
C MET A 128 -2.59 16.36 2.36
N GLN A 129 -1.29 16.63 2.35
CA GLN A 129 -0.24 15.65 2.09
C GLN A 129 -0.16 14.54 3.16
N ASP A 130 -0.58 14.84 4.39
CA ASP A 130 -0.57 13.89 5.50
C ASP A 130 -1.75 12.93 5.39
N GLN A 131 -2.91 13.39 4.94
CA GLN A 131 -4.08 12.56 4.65
C GLN A 131 -3.78 11.57 3.52
N LEU A 132 -3.12 12.02 2.45
CA LEU A 132 -2.64 11.12 1.39
C LEU A 132 -1.65 10.07 1.94
N ARG A 133 -0.75 10.48 2.83
CA ARG A 133 0.23 9.59 3.46
C ARG A 133 -0.43 8.56 4.38
N GLU A 134 -1.38 8.97 5.20
CA GLU A 134 -2.12 8.10 6.10
C GLU A 134 -2.97 7.08 5.34
N CYS A 135 -3.63 7.50 4.25
CA CYS A 135 -4.36 6.60 3.38
C CYS A 135 -3.42 5.59 2.72
N ARG A 136 -2.27 6.04 2.18
CA ARG A 136 -1.21 5.15 1.67
C ARG A 136 -0.75 4.13 2.71
N ASP A 137 -0.53 4.56 3.96
CA ASP A 137 -0.04 3.67 5.02
C ASP A 137 -1.08 2.63 5.42
N ARG A 138 -2.37 2.94 5.28
CA ARG A 138 -3.45 1.96 5.42
C ARG A 138 -3.54 1.00 4.25
N PHE A 139 -3.42 1.49 3.02
CA PHE A 139 -3.28 0.63 1.84
C PHE A 139 -2.12 -0.34 1.97
N MET A 140 -0.95 0.11 2.45
CA MET A 140 0.20 -0.76 2.64
C MET A 140 -0.05 -1.84 3.70
N ARG A 141 -0.73 -1.49 4.80
CA ARG A 141 -1.13 -2.47 5.82
C ARG A 141 -2.11 -3.51 5.27
N PHE A 142 -3.15 -3.05 4.57
CA PHE A 142 -4.11 -3.90 3.88
C PHE A 142 -3.39 -4.85 2.90
N ILE A 143 -2.52 -4.32 2.04
CA ILE A 143 -1.73 -5.12 1.11
C ILE A 143 -0.91 -6.18 1.85
N CYS A 144 -0.18 -5.81 2.90
CA CYS A 144 0.62 -6.76 3.67
C CYS A 144 -0.23 -7.84 4.35
N GLN A 145 -1.41 -7.47 4.85
CA GLN A 145 -2.35 -8.37 5.52
C GLN A 145 -2.99 -9.37 4.55
N TYR A 146 -3.33 -8.92 3.33
CA TYR A 146 -4.10 -9.68 2.34
C TYR A 146 -3.28 -10.07 1.09
N ALA A 147 -1.94 -9.96 1.14
CA ALA A 147 -1.06 -10.13 -0.03
C ALA A 147 -1.22 -11.48 -0.77
N THR A 148 -1.50 -12.57 -0.05
CA THR A 148 -1.77 -13.88 -0.67
C THR A 148 -3.03 -13.82 -1.53
N MET A 149 -4.10 -13.19 -1.05
CA MET A 149 -5.38 -13.09 -1.73
C MET A 149 -5.31 -12.14 -2.93
N ILE A 150 -4.62 -11.01 -2.77
CA ILE A 150 -4.38 -10.01 -3.84
C ILE A 150 -3.46 -10.57 -4.94
N GLY A 151 -2.84 -11.74 -4.71
CA GLY A 151 -1.99 -12.43 -5.69
C GLY A 151 -0.58 -11.86 -5.80
N LEU A 152 -0.06 -11.25 -4.71
CA LEU A 152 1.26 -10.62 -4.68
C LEU A 152 2.39 -11.60 -4.33
N TYR A 153 2.06 -12.77 -3.78
CA TYR A 153 3.01 -13.87 -3.61
C TYR A 153 2.84 -14.86 -4.76
N ARG A 154 3.81 -14.88 -5.68
CA ARG A 154 3.98 -15.99 -6.63
C ARG A 154 4.76 -17.12 -5.97
#